data_AF-A0A0R2VK34-F1
#
_entry.id   AF-A0A0R2VK34-F1
#
_cell.length_a   1.000
_cell.length_b   1.000
_cell.length_c   1.000
_cell.angle_alpha   90.00
_cell.angle_beta   90.00
_cell.angle_gamma   90.00
#
_symmetry.space_group_name_H-M   'P 1'
#
loop_
_entity.id
_entity.type
_entity.pdbx_description
1 polymer ?
#
loop_
_entity_poly.entity_id
_entity_poly.type
_entity_poly.pdbx_seq_one_letter_code
_entity_poly.pdbx_strand_id
1 'polypeptide(L)'
;MTAIFLGIRITDTQCGLKGMNAKGRAVFLQTTIDRYLFDLEFIYLASHTRDLQLRPHAIRLKESTRFTRMNAGILLQESLNFVRIIIRRFAT
;
A
#
# COMPACT_ATOMS: atom_id res chain seq x y z
N MET A 1 5.15 -3.21 12.55
CA MET A 1 6.39 -3.93 12.16
C MET A 1 6.82 -3.67 10.71
N THR A 2 5.92 -3.51 9.75
CA THR A 2 6.21 -3.25 8.31
C THR A 2 6.90 -1.91 8.02
N ALA A 3 6.61 -0.87 8.81
CA ALA A 3 7.14 0.49 8.63
C ALA A 3 8.67 0.59 8.68
N ILE A 4 9.29 -0.14 9.61
CA ILE A 4 10.73 -0.09 9.88
C ILE A 4 11.52 -0.78 8.76
N PHE A 5 10.95 -1.83 8.17
CA PHE A 5 11.63 -2.56 7.10
C PHE A 5 11.54 -1.87 5.75
N LEU A 6 10.47 -1.14 5.42
CA LEU A 6 10.26 -0.62 4.05
C LEU A 6 10.42 0.91 3.91
N GLY A 7 10.70 1.66 5.00
CA GLY A 7 10.84 3.12 4.94
C GLY A 7 9.55 3.87 4.59
N ILE A 8 8.40 3.24 4.83
CA ILE A 8 7.08 3.76 4.47
C ILE A 8 6.58 4.74 5.52
N ARG A 9 6.09 5.91 5.07
CA ARG A 9 5.64 7.01 5.95
C ARG A 9 4.24 6.80 6.53
N ILE A 10 3.45 5.91 5.92
CA ILE A 10 2.10 5.54 6.36
C ILE A 10 2.07 4.03 6.61
N THR A 11 1.53 3.64 7.77
CA THR A 11 1.56 2.26 8.26
C THR A 11 0.20 1.57 8.21
N ASP A 12 -0.88 2.33 8.02
CA ASP A 12 -2.25 1.83 7.99
C ASP A 12 -3.00 2.40 6.78
N THR A 13 -3.48 1.49 5.93
CA THR A 13 -4.24 1.75 4.71
C THR A 13 -5.61 1.08 4.74
N GLN A 14 -6.10 0.63 5.91
CA GLN A 14 -7.32 -0.20 5.99
C GLN A 14 -8.58 0.45 5.38
N CYS A 15 -8.55 1.76 5.13
CA CYS A 15 -9.63 2.48 4.46
C CYS A 15 -9.37 2.80 2.98
N GLY A 16 -8.28 2.29 2.42
CA GLY A 16 -7.82 2.47 1.06
C GLY A 16 -7.34 3.88 0.73
N LEU A 17 -6.91 4.05 -0.52
CA LEU A 17 -6.55 5.33 -1.10
C LEU A 17 -7.82 6.17 -1.36
N LYS A 18 -7.90 7.35 -0.73
CA LYS A 18 -9.08 8.23 -0.82
C LYS A 18 -8.98 9.29 -1.93
N GLY A 19 -7.79 9.81 -2.18
CA GLY A 19 -7.59 10.87 -3.18
C GLY A 19 -6.11 11.18 -3.41
N MET A 20 -5.82 11.78 -4.55
CA MET A 20 -4.47 12.18 -4.96
C MET A 20 -4.53 13.39 -5.91
N ASN A 21 -3.42 14.13 -6.00
CA ASN A 21 -3.23 15.18 -7.00
C ASN A 21 -2.55 14.62 -8.27
N ALA A 22 -2.26 15.49 -9.25
CA ALA A 22 -1.62 15.10 -10.51
C ALA A 22 -0.26 14.40 -10.32
N LYS A 23 0.54 14.83 -9.33
CA LYS A 23 1.82 14.18 -8.99
C LYS A 23 1.59 12.77 -8.43
N GLY A 24 0.62 12.63 -7.53
CA GLY A 24 0.22 11.33 -6.98
C GLY A 24 -0.27 10.38 -8.07
N ARG A 25 -1.02 10.89 -9.07
CA ARG A 25 -1.42 10.11 -10.25
C ARG A 25 -0.22 9.60 -11.05
N ALA A 26 0.78 10.45 -11.28
CA ALA A 26 1.98 10.05 -12.01
C ALA A 26 2.76 8.94 -11.29
N VAL A 27 2.80 8.97 -9.95
CA VAL A 27 3.41 7.89 -9.14
C VAL A 27 2.54 6.63 -9.15
N PHE A 28 1.21 6.79 -9.07
CA PHE A 28 0.28 5.66 -9.12
C PHE A 28 0.39 4.88 -10.43
N LEU A 29 0.56 5.57 -11.56
CA LEU A 29 0.71 4.91 -12.87
C LEU A 29 2.03 4.14 -13.03
N GLN A 30 2.98 4.25 -12.10
CA GLN A 30 4.22 3.47 -12.08
C GLN A 30 4.08 2.14 -11.34
N THR A 31 2.97 1.91 -10.62
CA THR A 31 2.72 0.64 -9.94
C THR A 31 2.58 -0.49 -10.95
N THR A 32 3.09 -1.66 -10.59
CA THR A 32 3.07 -2.86 -11.45
C THR A 32 2.19 -3.98 -10.90
N ILE A 33 1.75 -3.85 -9.65
CA ILE A 33 0.86 -4.81 -9.00
C ILE A 33 -0.59 -4.43 -9.33
N ASP A 34 -1.31 -5.35 -9.96
CA ASP A 34 -2.72 -5.23 -10.35
C ASP A 34 -3.67 -5.97 -9.40
N ARG A 35 -3.20 -6.25 -8.17
CA ARG A 35 -3.88 -7.02 -7.12
C ARG A 35 -3.83 -6.30 -5.77
N TYR A 36 -4.17 -6.99 -4.67
CA TYR A 36 -4.47 -6.33 -3.40
C TYR A 36 -3.32 -5.46 -2.87
N LEU A 37 -2.06 -5.84 -3.10
CA LEU A 37 -0.88 -5.07 -2.68
C LEU A 37 -0.52 -3.86 -3.55
N PHE A 38 -1.36 -3.46 -4.52
CA PHE A 38 -1.13 -2.26 -5.31
C PHE A 38 -1.01 -1.00 -4.43
N ASP A 39 -1.78 -0.95 -3.34
CA ASP A 39 -1.80 0.19 -2.41
C ASP A 39 -0.48 0.31 -1.64
N LEU A 40 0.10 -0.83 -1.23
CA LEU A 40 1.38 -0.91 -0.57
C LEU A 40 2.53 -0.49 -1.51
N GLU A 41 2.53 -0.98 -2.76
CA GLU A 41 3.51 -0.56 -3.77
C GLU A 41 3.42 0.94 -4.03
N PHE A 42 2.20 1.47 -4.15
CA PHE A 42 1.98 2.90 -4.32
C PHE A 42 2.52 3.71 -3.15
N ILE A 43 2.23 3.33 -1.91
CA ILE A 43 2.68 4.08 -0.72
C ILE A 43 4.18 3.98 -0.55
N TYR A 44 4.80 2.86 -0.93
CA TYR A 44 6.23 2.72 -0.99
C TYR A 44 6.85 3.73 -1.97
N LEU A 45 6.40 3.77 -3.23
CA LEU A 45 6.90 4.73 -4.24
C LEU A 45 6.66 6.18 -3.82
N ALA A 46 5.47 6.46 -3.29
CA ALA A 46 5.08 7.78 -2.80
C ALA A 46 5.92 8.23 -1.60
N SER A 47 6.28 7.33 -0.68
CA SER A 47 7.11 7.63 0.49
C SER A 47 8.55 7.99 0.12
N HIS A 48 9.03 7.51 -1.03
CA HIS A 48 10.38 7.75 -1.55
C HIS A 48 10.43 8.89 -2.60
N THR A 49 9.30 9.49 -2.93
CA THR A 49 9.23 10.65 -3.85
C THR A 49 9.36 11.95 -3.05
N ARG A 50 10.47 12.69 -3.24
CA ARG A 50 10.78 13.91 -2.45
C ARG A 50 9.68 14.97 -2.46
N ASP A 51 8.97 15.12 -3.58
CA ASP A 51 7.96 16.17 -3.80
C ASP A 51 6.52 15.73 -3.47
N LEU A 52 6.34 14.56 -2.84
CA LEU A 52 5.03 14.03 -2.50
C LEU A 52 4.83 13.96 -0.99
N GLN A 53 3.76 14.58 -0.50
CA GLN A 53 3.34 14.47 0.89
C GLN A 53 2.17 13.48 1.00
N LEU A 54 2.37 12.46 1.84
CA LEU A 54 1.33 11.51 2.23
C LEU A 54 0.68 11.99 3.53
N ARG A 55 -0.64 12.13 3.56
CA ARG A 55 -1.40 12.54 4.75
C ARG A 55 -2.37 11.43 5.17
N PRO A 56 -2.17 10.78 6.33
CA PRO A 56 -3.14 9.84 6.87
C PRO A 56 -4.36 10.61 7.38
N HIS A 57 -5.56 10.04 7.18
CA HIS A 57 -6.79 10.57 7.74
C HIS A 57 -7.42 9.52 8.65
N ALA A 58 -7.42 9.80 9.96
CA ALA A 58 -7.99 8.90 10.94
C ALA A 58 -9.52 8.89 10.79
N ILE A 59 -10.09 7.73 10.54
CA ILE A 59 -11.54 7.55 10.48
C ILE A 59 -11.99 6.49 11.49
N ARG A 60 -13.18 6.69 12.05
CA ARG A 60 -13.79 5.77 13.00
C ARG A 60 -14.72 4.82 12.25
N LEU A 61 -14.47 3.52 12.37
CA LEU A 61 -15.35 2.50 11.81
C LEU A 61 -16.70 2.52 12.52
N LYS A 62 -17.78 2.30 11.77
CA LYS A 62 -19.10 2.08 12.34
C LYS A 62 -19.12 0.73 13.06
N GLU A 63 -19.68 0.66 14.26
CA GLU A 63 -19.63 -0.51 15.14
C GLU A 63 -20.20 -1.81 14.52
N SER A 64 -21.06 -1.68 13.50
CA SER A 64 -21.69 -2.81 12.81
C SER A 64 -20.89 -3.39 11.64
N THR A 65 -19.66 -2.91 11.38
CA THR A 65 -18.90 -3.30 10.19
C THR A 65 -18.11 -4.58 10.48
N ARG A 66 -18.54 -5.72 9.91
CA ARG A 66 -17.77 -6.97 9.95
C ARG A 66 -16.87 -7.09 8.73
N PHE A 67 -15.59 -7.40 8.94
CA PHE A 67 -14.67 -7.70 7.84
C PHE A 67 -15.07 -8.99 7.12
N THR A 68 -15.03 -8.97 5.80
CA THR A 68 -15.23 -10.17 4.98
C THR A 68 -14.03 -11.11 5.16
N ARG A 69 -14.30 -12.41 5.33
CA ARG A 69 -13.22 -13.42 5.38
C ARG A 69 -12.52 -13.49 4.02
N MET A 70 -11.23 -13.20 3.98
CA MET A 70 -10.42 -13.45 2.80
C MET A 70 -10.29 -14.95 2.54
N ASN A 71 -10.29 -15.33 1.26
CA ASN A 71 -9.97 -16.70 0.86
C ASN A 71 -8.47 -16.96 1.08
N ALA A 72 -8.12 -18.12 1.63
CA ALA A 72 -6.74 -18.55 1.85
C ALA A 72 -5.90 -18.56 0.56
N GLY A 73 -6.49 -18.91 -0.59
CA GLY A 73 -5.79 -18.89 -1.88
C GLY A 73 -5.36 -17.48 -2.29
N ILE A 74 -6.22 -16.48 -2.05
CA ILE A 74 -5.91 -15.06 -2.28
C ILE A 74 -4.78 -14.62 -1.34
N LEU A 75 -4.85 -15.03 -0.07
CA LEU A 75 -3.86 -14.71 0.95
C LEU A 75 -2.46 -15.22 0.58
N LEU A 76 -2.38 -16.43 0.00
CA LEU A 76 -1.13 -17.01 -0.49
C LEU A 76 -0.58 -16.25 -1.70
N GLN A 77 -1.44 -15.90 -2.65
CA GLN A 77 -1.05 -15.13 -3.84
C GLN A 77 -0.51 -13.74 -3.46
N GLU A 78 -1.17 -13.05 -2.52
CA GLU A 78 -0.69 -11.76 -2.02
C GLU A 78 0.62 -11.90 -1.26
N SER A 79 0.83 -12.99 -0.51
CA SER A 79 2.10 -13.25 0.17
C SER A 79 3.26 -13.36 -0.83
N LEU A 80 3.06 -13.98 -2.00
CA LEU A 80 4.07 -14.06 -3.05
C LEU A 80 4.36 -12.69 -3.68
N ASN A 81 3.32 -11.89 -3.93
CA ASN A 81 3.47 -10.51 -4.41
C ASN A 81 4.25 -9.65 -3.40
N PHE A 82 4.02 -9.84 -2.10
CA PHE A 82 4.75 -9.16 -1.04
C PHE A 82 6.25 -9.49 -1.07
N VAL A 83 6.59 -10.78 -1.23
CA VAL A 83 7.99 -11.21 -1.38
C VAL A 83 8.63 -10.59 -2.63
N ARG A 84 7.89 -10.47 -3.74
CA ARG A 84 8.38 -9.82 -4.96
C ARG A 84 8.73 -8.34 -4.74
N ILE A 85 7.92 -7.60 -3.98
CA ILE A 85 8.21 -6.21 -3.59
C ILE A 85 9.51 -6.15 -2.78
N ILE A 86 9.67 -7.06 -1.81
CA ILE A 86 10.86 -7.11 -0.96
C ILE A 86 12.12 -7.40 -1.78
N ILE A 87 12.08 -8.38 -2.70
CA ILE A 87 13.24 -8.75 -3.53
C ILE A 87 13.67 -7.58 -4.42
N ARG A 88 12.72 -6.85 -5.05
CA ARG A 88 13.03 -5.65 -5.84
C ARG A 88 13.76 -4.58 -5.05
N ARG A 89 13.43 -4.44 -3.76
CA ARG A 89 14.13 -3.50 -2.86
C ARG A 89 15.58 -3.90 -2.57
N PHE A 90 15.91 -5.20 -2.49
CA PHE A 90 17.29 -5.64 -2.25
C PHE A 90 18.14 -5.68 -3.53
N ALA A 91 17.52 -5.64 -4.70
CA ALA A 91 18.20 -5.64 -6.01
C ALA A 91 18.48 -4.22 -6.56
N THR A 92 18.07 -3.17 -5.85
CA THR A 92 18.34 -1.75 -6.18
C THR A 92 19.20 -1.13 -5.08
#